data_AF-A0A7Y5NM82-F1
#
_entry.id   AF-A0A7Y5NM82-F1
#
_cell.length_a   1.000
_cell.length_b   1.000
_cell.length_c   1.000
_cell.angle_alpha   90.00
_cell.angle_beta   90.00
_cell.angle_gamma   90.00
#
_symmetry.space_group_name_H-M   'P 1'
#
loop_
_entity.id
_entity.type
_entity.pdbx_description
1 polymer ?
#
loop_
_entity_poly.entity_id
_entity_poly.type
_entity_poly.pdbx_seq_one_letter_code
_entity_poly.pdbx_strand_id
1 'polypeptide(L)'
;MKLLVQDFLKSAKLHELDTETGEVSPAPLQGSAQQTGEQAKGYFAALGRTPVVFYAHRGDFHLRAGEDVQSLSGATVEVTGEGLRTLRILKNGEVVLRVAYANPVNPPMELDLSMAEEEDFDLGLFVKNVVGSPKRRERMLAKWS
;
A
#
# COMPACT_ATOMS: atom_id res chain seq x y z
N MET A 1 -10.38 11.95 9.33
CA MET A 1 -9.19 12.78 8.97
C MET A 1 -8.81 12.44 7.54
N LYS A 2 -8.40 13.41 6.71
CA LYS A 2 -8.04 13.15 5.31
C LYS A 2 -6.52 13.05 5.10
N LEU A 3 -6.08 12.08 4.31
CA LEU A 3 -4.70 11.87 3.89
C LEU A 3 -4.61 11.80 2.37
N LEU A 4 -3.61 12.44 1.77
CA LEU A 4 -3.29 12.21 0.37
C LEU A 4 -2.59 10.87 0.21
N VAL A 5 -3.07 10.03 -0.70
CA VAL A 5 -2.46 8.75 -1.09
C VAL A 5 -2.31 8.71 -2.61
N GLN A 6 -1.28 8.01 -3.08
CA GLN A 6 -0.95 7.91 -4.49
C GLN A 6 -1.44 6.57 -5.04
N ASP A 7 -1.98 6.55 -6.26
CA ASP A 7 -2.25 5.29 -6.96
C ASP A 7 -0.93 4.55 -7.17
N PHE A 8 -0.87 3.32 -6.66
CA PHE A 8 0.36 2.53 -6.66
C PHE A 8 0.86 2.24 -8.08
N LEU A 9 -0.05 2.00 -9.03
CA LEU A 9 0.28 1.67 -10.41
C LEU A 9 0.36 2.90 -11.31
N LYS A 10 -0.23 4.03 -10.87
CA LYS A 10 -0.29 5.28 -11.64
C LYS A 10 0.25 6.42 -10.80
N SER A 11 1.57 6.58 -10.82
CA SER A 11 2.29 7.56 -10.01
C SER A 11 1.81 9.01 -10.17
N ALA A 12 1.12 9.39 -11.24
CA ALA A 12 0.56 10.74 -11.40
C ALA A 12 -0.83 10.95 -10.77
N LYS A 13 -1.47 9.91 -10.21
CA LYS A 13 -2.84 10.01 -9.67
C LYS A 13 -2.84 10.05 -8.15
N LEU A 14 -3.41 11.12 -7.60
CA LEU A 14 -3.59 11.30 -6.16
C LEU A 14 -5.06 11.13 -5.78
N HIS A 15 -5.26 10.57 -4.60
CA HIS A 15 -6.55 10.35 -3.98
C HIS A 15 -6.53 10.87 -2.55
N GLU A 16 -7.70 11.26 -2.03
CA GLU A 16 -7.90 11.52 -0.61
C GLU A 16 -8.45 10.26 0.06
N LEU A 17 -7.73 9.76 1.05
CA LEU A 17 -8.20 8.76 2.00
C LEU A 17 -8.82 9.46 3.21
N ASP A 18 -10.08 9.20 3.51
CA ASP A 18 -10.58 9.44 4.86
C ASP A 18 -10.19 8.26 5.76
N THR A 19 -9.33 8.50 6.75
CA THR A 19 -8.84 7.46 7.64
C THR A 19 -9.94 6.89 8.54
N GLU A 20 -11.01 7.65 8.80
CA GLU A 20 -12.12 7.23 9.66
C GLU A 20 -13.06 6.29 8.91
N THR A 21 -13.55 6.71 7.75
CA THR A 21 -14.51 5.92 6.95
C THR A 21 -13.82 4.89 6.06
N GLY A 22 -12.55 5.13 5.68
CA GLY A 22 -11.83 4.33 4.69
C GLY A 22 -12.17 4.68 3.25
N GLU A 23 -13.00 5.70 3.02
CA GLU A 23 -13.36 6.15 1.69
C GLU A 23 -12.14 6.73 0.97
N VAL A 24 -11.96 6.32 -0.28
CA VAL A 24 -10.92 6.83 -1.17
C VAL A 24 -11.59 7.56 -2.32
N SER A 25 -11.52 8.88 -2.31
CA SER A 25 -12.07 9.73 -3.37
C SER A 25 -10.96 10.33 -4.23
N PRO A 26 -11.19 10.61 -5.52
CA PRO A 26 -10.24 11.37 -6.33
C PRO A 26 -9.89 12.69 -5.62
N ALA A 27 -8.60 13.01 -5.51
CA ALA A 27 -8.20 14.31 -4.98
C ALA A 27 -8.69 15.40 -5.95
N PRO A 28 -9.22 16.53 -5.46
CA PRO A 28 -9.72 17.60 -6.32
C PRO A 28 -8.65 18.07 -7.30
N LEU A 29 -8.94 17.93 -8.61
CA LEU A 29 -8.14 18.43 -9.72
C LEU A 29 -8.25 19.96 -9.80
N GLN A 30 -7.69 20.71 -8.84
CA GLN A 30 -7.54 22.15 -9.00
C GLN A 30 -6.62 22.77 -7.93
N GLY A 31 -5.46 23.24 -8.37
CA GLY A 31 -4.75 24.42 -7.83
C GLY A 31 -4.10 24.33 -6.45
N SER A 32 -4.53 23.46 -5.54
CA SER A 32 -4.13 23.53 -4.12
C SER A 32 -3.03 22.54 -3.72
N ALA A 33 -2.96 21.33 -4.30
CA ALA A 33 -1.90 20.36 -3.95
C ALA A 33 -0.49 20.83 -4.38
N GLN A 34 -0.39 21.62 -5.47
CA GLN A 34 0.85 22.31 -5.84
C GLN A 34 1.13 23.57 -4.99
N GLN A 35 0.14 24.10 -4.27
CA GLN A 35 0.28 25.30 -3.43
C GLN A 35 0.51 24.98 -1.94
N THR A 36 0.17 23.79 -1.45
CA THR A 36 0.39 23.39 -0.05
C THR A 36 1.63 22.50 0.15
N GLY A 37 2.22 21.95 -0.92
CA GLY A 37 3.38 21.06 -0.81
C GLY A 37 3.08 19.75 -0.06
N GLU A 38 1.80 19.40 0.10
CA GLU A 38 1.40 18.18 0.80
C GLU A 38 1.80 16.94 -0.03
N GLN A 39 2.74 16.18 0.51
CA GLN A 39 3.20 14.94 -0.09
C GLN A 39 2.23 13.80 0.24
N ALA A 40 2.05 12.89 -0.73
CA ALA A 40 1.29 11.66 -0.49
C ALA A 40 1.92 10.87 0.66
N LYS A 41 1.10 10.48 1.63
CA LYS A 41 1.51 9.74 2.83
C LYS A 41 1.27 8.24 2.72
N GLY A 42 1.05 7.73 1.51
CA GLY A 42 0.75 6.33 1.29
C GLY A 42 0.42 6.02 -0.15
N TYR A 43 0.12 4.74 -0.37
CA TYR A 43 -0.31 4.18 -1.64
C TYR A 43 -1.69 3.55 -1.54
N PHE A 44 -2.43 3.58 -2.64
CA PHE A 44 -3.70 2.92 -2.82
C PHE A 44 -3.68 2.05 -4.08
N ALA A 45 -4.19 0.83 -3.98
CA ALA A 45 -4.44 -0.05 -5.11
C ALA A 45 -5.58 -1.03 -4.79
N ALA A 46 -6.22 -1.58 -5.81
CA ALA A 46 -7.11 -2.71 -5.64
C ALA A 46 -6.31 -4.03 -5.68
N LEU A 47 -6.41 -4.83 -4.62
CA LEU A 47 -5.94 -6.22 -4.62
C LEU A 47 -7.15 -7.11 -4.92
N GLY A 48 -7.31 -7.52 -6.17
CA GLY A 48 -8.51 -8.20 -6.64
C GLY A 48 -9.73 -7.27 -6.59
N ARG A 49 -10.72 -7.59 -5.75
CA ARG A 49 -11.90 -6.74 -5.51
C ARG A 49 -11.79 -5.87 -4.26
N THR A 50 -10.72 -6.04 -3.49
CA THR A 50 -10.55 -5.37 -2.21
C THR A 50 -9.72 -4.11 -2.40
N PRO A 51 -10.26 -2.91 -2.10
CA PRO A 51 -9.46 -1.69 -2.06
C PRO A 51 -8.47 -1.80 -0.88
N VAL A 52 -7.19 -1.60 -1.17
CA VAL A 52 -6.11 -1.66 -0.20
C VAL A 52 -5.36 -0.34 -0.16
N VAL A 53 -5.18 0.20 1.03
CA VAL A 53 -4.47 1.45 1.26
C VAL A 53 -3.36 1.21 2.27
N PHE A 54 -2.13 1.51 1.89
CA PHE A 54 -0.95 1.42 2.73
C PHE A 54 -0.44 2.83 3.01
N TYR A 55 -0.45 3.29 4.26
CA TYR A 55 -0.15 4.68 4.59
C TYR A 55 0.60 4.83 5.90
N ALA A 56 1.34 5.94 6.04
CA ALA A 56 1.94 6.36 7.30
C ALA A 56 1.00 7.28 8.07
N HIS A 57 0.85 7.02 9.36
CA HIS A 57 0.12 7.88 10.28
C HIS A 57 0.71 7.79 11.68
N ARG A 58 0.88 8.93 12.35
CA ARG A 58 1.42 9.02 13.73
C ARG A 58 2.74 8.24 13.95
N GLY A 59 3.61 8.22 12.95
CA GLY A 59 4.92 7.57 13.02
C GLY A 59 4.91 6.05 12.81
N ASP A 60 3.77 5.47 12.43
CA ASP A 60 3.66 4.04 12.11
C ASP A 60 2.99 3.84 10.75
N PHE A 61 3.13 2.62 10.21
CA PHE A 61 2.42 2.20 9.02
C PHE A 61 1.09 1.54 9.36
N HIS A 62 0.11 1.81 8.51
CA HIS A 62 -1.20 1.21 8.56
C HIS A 62 -1.51 0.58 7.21
N LEU A 63 -2.17 -0.58 7.24
CA LEU A 63 -2.79 -1.18 6.07
C LEU A 63 -4.30 -1.22 6.30
N ARG A 64 -5.05 -0.63 5.38
CA ARG A 64 -6.50 -0.78 5.29
C ARG A 64 -6.82 -1.71 4.12
N ALA A 65 -7.69 -2.69 4.32
CA ALA A 65 -8.23 -3.54 3.27
C ALA A 65 -9.75 -3.61 3.41
N GLY A 66 -10.48 -2.86 2.57
CA GLY A 66 -11.90 -2.65 2.78
C GLY A 66 -12.18 -1.96 4.13
N GLU A 67 -12.96 -2.62 4.98
CA GLU A 67 -13.34 -2.11 6.30
C GLU A 67 -12.27 -2.38 7.37
N ASP A 68 -11.41 -3.37 7.16
CA ASP A 68 -10.38 -3.76 8.12
C ASP A 68 -9.19 -2.80 8.08
N VAL A 69 -8.74 -2.36 9.27
CA VAL A 69 -7.56 -1.51 9.45
C VAL A 69 -6.61 -2.12 10.45
N GLN A 70 -5.35 -2.26 10.06
CA GLN A 70 -4.30 -2.80 10.93
C GLN A 70 -3.09 -1.87 10.96
N SER A 71 -2.66 -1.45 12.16
CA SER A 71 -1.29 -0.94 12.36
C SER A 71 -0.29 -2.07 12.13
N LEU A 72 0.86 -1.75 11.53
CA LEU A 72 1.93 -2.69 11.20
C LEU A 72 3.11 -2.61 12.18
N SER A 73 2.93 -1.95 13.33
CA SER A 73 3.87 -2.05 14.44
C SER A 73 3.86 -3.47 15.03
N GLY A 74 5.04 -4.09 15.11
CA GLY A 74 5.20 -5.46 15.59
C GLY A 74 4.51 -6.54 14.75
N ALA A 75 4.02 -6.20 13.56
CA ALA A 75 3.34 -7.13 12.67
C ALA A 75 4.33 -7.79 11.71
N THR A 76 4.06 -9.05 11.36
CA THR A 76 4.72 -9.75 10.26
C THR A 76 3.80 -9.75 9.05
N VAL A 77 4.33 -9.40 7.88
CA VAL A 77 3.56 -9.42 6.64
C VAL A 77 4.07 -10.56 5.77
N GLU A 78 3.16 -11.38 5.27
CA GLU A 78 3.47 -12.50 4.39
C GLU A 78 2.68 -12.39 3.10
N VAL A 79 3.33 -12.74 1.99
CA VAL A 79 2.70 -12.92 0.68
C VAL A 79 3.07 -14.31 0.20
N THR A 80 2.06 -15.11 -0.13
CA THR A 80 2.20 -16.51 -0.56
C THR A 80 1.34 -16.79 -1.78
N GLY A 81 1.73 -17.78 -2.60
CA GLY A 81 1.02 -18.18 -3.82
C GLY A 81 1.63 -17.60 -5.10
N GLU A 82 1.60 -18.36 -6.18
CA GLU A 82 2.18 -17.97 -7.49
C GLU A 82 1.14 -17.37 -8.44
N GLY A 83 0.00 -18.04 -8.63
CA GLY A 83 -1.11 -17.55 -9.48
C GLY A 83 -2.16 -16.74 -8.71
N LEU A 84 -2.61 -17.27 -7.57
CA LEU A 84 -3.50 -16.58 -6.64
C LEU A 84 -2.70 -16.25 -5.37
N ARG A 85 -2.28 -15.00 -5.25
CA ARG A 85 -1.53 -14.50 -4.09
C ARG A 85 -2.45 -14.27 -2.90
N THR A 86 -1.91 -14.49 -1.71
CA THR A 86 -2.57 -14.17 -0.45
C THR A 86 -1.63 -13.31 0.40
N LEU A 87 -2.04 -12.07 0.65
CA LEU A 87 -1.43 -11.17 1.62
C LEU A 87 -2.00 -11.48 3.01
N ARG A 88 -1.12 -11.69 4.00
CA ARG A 88 -1.47 -11.92 5.40
C ARG A 88 -0.72 -10.93 6.30
N ILE A 89 -1.42 -10.38 7.28
CA ILE A 89 -0.80 -9.68 8.40
C ILE A 89 -0.94 -10.56 9.63
N LEU A 90 0.18 -10.86 10.27
CA LEU A 90 0.25 -11.62 11.50
C LEU A 90 0.65 -10.69 12.66
N LYS A 91 -0.07 -10.79 13.77
CA LYS A 91 0.30 -10.15 15.05
C LYS A 91 0.32 -11.21 16.12
N ASN A 92 1.43 -11.32 16.85
CA ASN A 92 1.61 -12.35 17.88
C ASN A 92 1.36 -13.78 17.38
N GLY A 93 1.64 -14.05 16.10
CA GLY A 93 1.40 -15.36 15.45
C GLY A 93 -0.03 -15.58 14.92
N GLU A 94 -0.96 -14.66 15.17
CA GLU A 94 -2.35 -14.76 14.69
C GLU A 94 -2.57 -13.91 13.43
N VAL A 95 -3.32 -14.46 12.47
CA VAL A 95 -3.67 -13.74 11.24
C VAL A 95 -4.78 -12.74 11.54
N VAL A 96 -4.46 -11.45 11.49
CA VAL A 96 -5.40 -10.35 11.75
C VAL A 96 -5.99 -9.73 10.49
N LEU A 97 -5.39 -9.99 9.32
CA LEU A 97 -5.88 -9.54 8.02
C LEU A 97 -5.43 -10.51 6.94
N ARG A 98 -6.33 -10.83 6.01
CA ARG A 98 -6.07 -11.72 4.89
C ARG A 98 -6.76 -11.22 3.63
N VAL A 99 -5.99 -11.00 2.57
CA VAL A 99 -6.51 -10.59 1.25
C VAL A 99 -5.99 -11.52 0.19
N ALA A 100 -6.89 -12.17 -0.55
CA ALA A 100 -6.54 -13.01 -1.70
C ALA A 100 -6.76 -12.24 -3.00
N TYR A 101 -5.80 -12.30 -3.92
CA TYR A 101 -5.80 -11.55 -5.18
C TYR A 101 -5.02 -12.30 -6.26
N ALA A 102 -5.36 -12.06 -7.54
CA ALA A 102 -4.60 -12.61 -8.65
C ALA A 102 -3.21 -11.97 -8.70
N ASN A 103 -2.18 -12.74 -9.09
CA ASN A 103 -0.85 -12.19 -9.32
C ASN A 103 -0.94 -11.10 -10.42
N PRO A 104 -0.59 -9.84 -10.10
CA PRO A 104 -0.73 -8.74 -11.05
C PRO A 104 0.31 -8.80 -12.19
N VAL A 105 1.39 -9.57 -12.02
CA VAL A 105 2.46 -9.74 -13.01
C VAL A 105 2.15 -10.99 -13.84
N ASN A 106 1.45 -10.79 -14.96
CA ASN A 106 1.17 -11.82 -15.97
C ASN A 106 1.22 -11.19 -17.37
N PRO A 107 2.22 -11.51 -18.22
CA PRO A 107 3.17 -12.62 -18.12
C PRO A 107 4.25 -12.46 -17.04
N PRO A 108 5.01 -13.53 -16.69
CA PRO A 108 6.05 -13.49 -15.66
C PRO A 108 7.11 -12.41 -15.90
N MET A 109 7.65 -11.89 -14.80
CA MET A 109 8.55 -10.74 -14.81
C MET A 109 9.90 -10.98 -15.50
N GLU A 110 10.29 -12.24 -15.70
CA GLU A 110 11.47 -12.64 -16.47
C GLU A 110 11.47 -12.14 -17.92
N LEU A 111 10.29 -11.75 -18.43
CA LEU A 111 10.11 -11.20 -19.78
C LEU A 111 10.11 -9.67 -19.82
N ASP A 112 10.19 -9.01 -18.65
CA ASP A 112 10.19 -7.55 -18.54
C ASP A 112 11.63 -7.00 -18.61
N LEU A 113 11.86 -6.06 -19.53
CA LEU A 113 13.18 -5.42 -19.76
C LEU A 113 13.29 -4.04 -19.09
N SER A 114 12.27 -3.60 -18.33
CA SER A 114 12.17 -2.24 -17.78
C SER A 114 12.96 -2.01 -16.48
N MET A 115 13.73 -3.00 -16.01
CA MET A 115 14.37 -3.02 -14.68
C MET A 115 13.40 -2.88 -13.50
N ALA A 116 12.09 -2.91 -13.76
CA ALA A 116 11.07 -2.94 -12.73
C ALA A 116 11.17 -4.26 -11.96
N GLU A 117 10.89 -4.20 -10.66
CA GLU A 117 10.78 -5.38 -9.80
C GLU A 117 9.31 -5.78 -9.65
N GLU A 118 9.04 -7.04 -9.27
CA GLU A 118 7.65 -7.52 -9.15
C GLU A 118 6.86 -6.70 -8.13
N GLU A 119 7.54 -6.17 -7.13
CA GLU A 119 6.92 -5.31 -6.11
C GLU A 119 6.44 -3.97 -6.67
N ASP A 120 6.96 -3.49 -7.80
CA ASP A 120 6.50 -2.25 -8.44
C ASP A 120 5.07 -2.39 -9.00
N PHE A 121 4.62 -3.63 -9.20
CA PHE A 121 3.29 -3.96 -9.70
C PHE A 121 2.40 -4.67 -8.66
N ASP A 122 2.98 -5.14 -7.55
CA ASP A 122 2.27 -5.83 -6.48
C ASP A 122 2.37 -5.08 -5.15
N LEU A 123 1.31 -4.33 -4.82
CA LEU A 123 1.22 -3.60 -3.55
C LEU A 123 1.35 -4.52 -2.33
N GLY A 124 0.84 -5.75 -2.38
CA GLY A 124 0.99 -6.69 -1.28
C GLY A 124 2.45 -7.08 -1.05
N LEU A 125 3.19 -7.35 -2.14
CA LEU A 125 4.62 -7.63 -2.09
C LEU A 125 5.43 -6.42 -1.64
N PHE A 126 5.07 -5.23 -2.11
CA PHE A 126 5.67 -3.97 -1.66
C PHE A 126 5.50 -3.78 -0.14
N VAL A 127 4.29 -3.96 0.39
CA VAL A 127 4.02 -3.85 1.84
C VAL A 127 4.85 -4.86 2.61
N LYS A 128 4.91 -6.13 2.16
CA LYS A 128 5.76 -7.16 2.75
C LYS A 128 7.22 -6.71 2.83
N ASN A 129 7.75 -6.20 1.72
CA ASN A 129 9.16 -5.85 1.62
C ASN A 129 9.51 -4.59 2.42
N VAL A 130 8.59 -3.62 2.53
CA VAL A 130 8.75 -2.43 3.39
C VAL A 130 8.71 -2.82 4.87
N VAL A 131 7.74 -3.64 5.29
CA VAL A 131 7.60 -4.02 6.70
C VAL A 131 8.71 -4.97 7.15
N GLY A 132 9.14 -5.88 6.29
CA GLY A 132 10.20 -6.85 6.58
C GLY A 132 11.62 -6.27 6.59
N SER A 133 11.82 -5.00 6.21
CA SER A 133 13.14 -4.37 6.15
C SER A 133 13.20 -3.09 6.99
N PRO A 134 13.95 -3.07 8.10
CA PRO A 134 14.09 -1.87 8.95
C PRO A 134 14.55 -0.63 8.17
N LYS A 135 15.54 -0.79 7.29
CA LYS A 135 16.06 0.29 6.43
C LYS A 135 15.00 0.84 5.48
N ARG A 136 14.17 -0.03 4.86
CA ARG A 136 13.09 0.43 3.98
C ARG A 136 11.98 1.10 4.77
N ARG A 137 11.67 0.57 5.97
CA ARG A 137 10.68 1.14 6.89
C ARG A 137 11.04 2.57 7.27
N GLU A 138 12.27 2.82 7.70
CA GLU A 138 12.77 4.16 8.05
C GLU A 138 12.71 5.12 6.85
N ARG A 139 13.21 4.69 5.69
CA ARG A 139 13.19 5.49 4.45
C ARG A 139 11.77 5.89 4.05
N MET A 140 10.83 4.96 4.13
CA MET A 140 9.43 5.19 3.74
C MET A 140 8.70 6.07 4.76
N LEU A 141 8.97 5.89 6.06
CA LEU A 141 8.43 6.79 7.10
C LEU A 141 8.96 8.22 6.92
N ALA A 142 10.25 8.40 6.65
CA ALA A 142 10.83 9.72 6.39
C ALA A 142 10.29 10.38 5.10
N LYS A 143 9.91 9.58 4.10
CA LYS A 143 9.25 10.07 2.89
C LYS A 143 7.81 10.54 3.15
N TRP A 144 7.12 9.95 4.12
CA TRP A 144 5.68 10.16 4.36
C TRP A 144 5.35 10.88 5.66
N SER A 145 6.36 11.25 6.44
CA SER A 145 6.28 12.11 7.63
C SER A 145 5.94 13.53 7.23
#